data_AF-L1J2F5-F1
#
_entry.id   AF-L1J2F5-F1
#
_cell.length_a   1.000
_cell.length_b   1.000
_cell.length_c   1.000
_cell.angle_alpha   90.00
_cell.angle_beta   90.00
_cell.angle_gamma   90.00
#
_symmetry.space_group_name_H-M   'P 1'
#
loop_
_entity.id
_entity.type
_entity.pdbx_description
1 polymer ?
#
loop_
_entity_poly.entity_id
_entity_poly.type
_entity_poly.pdbx_seq_one_letter_code
_entity_poly.pdbx_strand_id
1 'polypeptide(L)'
;MPRPRGSKEARMLAIDFADMVTTEDRSAPSDLIARHGIYGIFQAMRSCVPGATRSLDDRLTNRKAISEAEMLRELEQTGRYERFRSRKAVRRSMDPSGAGMCMFKGRRWRNPEVESDLRYLEMRHRQMCSMYDIYNENTSFDKIMAILKEVRVGWEVYLSGSGDFLAQQWEENCRKESILPCIPGPECDLSLGKRKAADVEASSQDEDCSLQSCFDHDFLKEFELSTASFDEYLNVLIECT
;
A
#
# COMPACT_ATOMS: atom_id res chain seq x y z
N MET A 1 23.79 15.60 1.51
CA MET A 1 23.63 14.88 0.22
C MET A 1 22.26 14.21 0.20
N PRO A 2 21.46 14.32 -0.89
CA PRO A 2 20.20 13.59 -1.01
C PRO A 2 20.46 12.08 -0.99
N ARG A 3 19.66 11.33 -0.23
CA ARG A 3 19.74 9.86 -0.23
C ARG A 3 19.39 9.34 -1.63
N PRO A 4 20.14 8.38 -2.21
CA PRO A 4 19.83 7.85 -3.54
C PRO A 4 18.39 7.33 -3.57
N ARG A 5 17.59 7.81 -4.52
CA ARG A 5 16.19 7.35 -4.69
C ARG A 5 16.09 6.34 -5.82
N GLY A 6 15.25 5.32 -5.64
CA GLY A 6 14.89 4.42 -6.74
C GLY A 6 14.24 5.18 -7.90
N SER A 7 14.35 4.66 -9.12
CA SER A 7 13.69 5.26 -10.29
C SER A 7 12.16 5.26 -10.12
N LYS A 8 11.47 6.13 -10.86
CA LYS A 8 9.99 6.13 -10.88
C LYS A 8 9.45 4.75 -11.30
N GLU A 9 10.07 4.15 -12.30
CA GLU A 9 9.74 2.82 -12.81
C GLU A 9 9.87 1.73 -11.72
N ALA A 10 11.00 1.68 -10.99
CA ALA A 10 11.20 0.69 -9.93
C ALA A 10 10.19 0.84 -8.77
N ARG A 11 9.72 2.07 -8.52
CA ARG A 11 8.67 2.35 -7.53
C ARG A 11 7.29 1.89 -7.99
N MET A 12 6.94 2.17 -9.25
CA MET A 12 5.69 1.67 -9.83
C MET A 12 5.68 0.15 -9.89
N LEU A 13 6.76 -0.46 -10.37
CA LEU A 13 6.95 -1.91 -10.38
C LEU A 13 6.73 -2.51 -8.98
N ALA A 14 7.25 -1.86 -7.93
CA ALA A 14 7.10 -2.36 -6.57
C ALA A 14 5.64 -2.32 -6.08
N ILE A 15 4.89 -1.28 -6.43
CA ILE A 15 3.46 -1.17 -6.12
C ILE A 15 2.68 -2.24 -6.90
N ASP A 16 2.89 -2.34 -8.21
CA ASP A 16 2.19 -3.30 -9.05
C ASP A 16 2.52 -4.75 -8.69
N PHE A 17 3.77 -5.02 -8.30
CA PHE A 17 4.18 -6.32 -7.78
C PHE A 17 3.44 -6.65 -6.48
N ALA A 18 3.36 -5.71 -5.54
CA ALA A 18 2.65 -5.92 -4.28
C ALA A 18 1.16 -6.23 -4.52
N ASP A 19 0.52 -5.52 -5.46
CA ASP A 19 -0.89 -5.74 -5.82
C ASP A 19 -1.11 -7.05 -6.58
N MET A 20 -0.11 -7.50 -7.34
CA MET A 20 -0.13 -8.80 -7.99
C MET A 20 -0.10 -9.91 -6.93
N VAL A 21 0.83 -9.86 -5.97
CA VAL A 21 1.09 -10.97 -5.04
C VAL A 21 0.21 -10.97 -3.79
N THR A 22 -0.43 -9.84 -3.48
CA THR A 22 -1.34 -9.71 -2.34
C THR A 22 -2.73 -9.30 -2.79
N THR A 23 -3.73 -9.52 -1.93
CA THR A 23 -5.09 -9.06 -2.17
C THR A 23 -5.70 -8.49 -0.90
N GLU A 24 -6.70 -7.62 -1.06
CA GLU A 24 -7.51 -7.17 0.07
C GLU A 24 -8.37 -8.33 0.53
N ASP A 25 -8.29 -8.61 1.82
CA ASP A 25 -9.22 -9.50 2.46
C ASP A 25 -9.67 -8.85 3.76
N ARG A 26 -10.90 -8.35 3.72
CA ARG A 26 -11.55 -7.71 4.88
C ARG A 26 -12.47 -8.68 5.60
N SER A 27 -12.58 -9.92 5.11
CA SER A 27 -13.51 -10.90 5.65
C SER A 27 -12.96 -11.60 6.90
N ALA A 28 -11.64 -11.73 7.01
CA ALA A 28 -10.98 -12.29 8.18
C ALA A 28 -10.26 -11.21 9.01
N PRO A 29 -10.56 -11.07 10.32
CA PRO A 29 -9.90 -10.10 11.19
C PRO A 29 -8.42 -10.41 11.42
N SER A 30 -7.94 -11.61 11.11
CA SER A 30 -6.55 -12.05 11.31
C SER A 30 -5.63 -11.83 10.09
N ASP A 31 -6.11 -11.23 9.00
CA ASP A 31 -5.35 -11.13 7.77
C ASP A 31 -4.29 -10.03 7.85
N LEU A 32 -3.10 -10.50 8.20
CA LEU A 32 -1.89 -9.73 8.36
C LEU A 32 -0.84 -10.30 7.40
N ILE A 33 -0.05 -9.43 6.79
CA ILE A 33 1.18 -9.83 6.10
C ILE A 33 2.38 -9.11 6.72
N ALA A 34 3.54 -9.76 6.69
CA ALA A 34 4.76 -9.17 7.17
C ALA A 34 5.11 -7.90 6.38
N ARG A 35 5.44 -6.82 7.09
CA ARG A 35 5.98 -5.60 6.46
C ARG A 35 7.47 -5.74 6.13
N HIS A 36 8.18 -6.56 6.90
CA HIS A 36 9.64 -6.71 6.86
C HIS A 36 10.05 -8.17 6.97
N GLY A 37 11.33 -8.43 6.70
CA GLY A 37 11.95 -9.73 6.93
C GLY A 37 11.71 -10.72 5.79
N ILE A 38 11.93 -12.01 6.09
CA ILE A 38 11.96 -13.07 5.07
C ILE A 38 10.59 -13.30 4.39
N TYR A 39 9.51 -13.00 5.11
CA TYR A 39 8.14 -13.13 4.61
C TYR A 39 7.56 -11.80 4.11
N GLY A 40 8.36 -10.73 4.01
CA GLY A 40 7.90 -9.42 3.56
C GLY A 40 7.81 -9.31 2.03
N ILE A 41 6.95 -8.40 1.55
CA ILE A 41 6.76 -8.17 0.10
C ILE A 41 8.08 -7.81 -0.60
N PHE A 42 8.94 -7.00 0.05
CA PHE A 42 10.24 -6.65 -0.52
C PHE A 42 11.15 -7.87 -0.73
N GLN A 43 11.14 -8.83 0.19
CA GLN A 43 11.96 -10.04 0.05
C GLN A 43 11.45 -10.93 -1.09
N ALA A 44 10.12 -11.06 -1.22
CA ALA A 44 9.52 -11.75 -2.36
C ALA A 44 9.90 -11.07 -3.69
N MET A 45 9.81 -9.73 -3.75
CA MET A 45 10.21 -8.97 -4.94
C MET A 45 11.70 -9.09 -5.24
N ARG A 46 12.57 -9.03 -4.23
CA ARG A 46 14.02 -9.22 -4.38
C ARG A 46 14.37 -10.59 -4.94
N SER A 47 13.61 -11.61 -4.55
CA SER A 47 13.80 -12.98 -5.04
C SER A 47 13.32 -13.14 -6.49
N CYS A 48 12.21 -12.49 -6.86
CA CYS A 48 11.69 -12.47 -8.23
C CYS A 48 12.56 -11.61 -9.16
N VAL A 49 12.74 -10.33 -8.82
CA VAL A 49 13.31 -9.26 -9.65
C VAL A 49 14.53 -8.62 -8.95
N PRO A 50 15.65 -9.35 -8.79
CA PRO A 50 16.81 -8.83 -8.06
C PRO A 50 17.33 -7.51 -8.65
N GLY A 51 17.30 -7.34 -9.98
CA GLY A 51 17.76 -6.13 -10.67
C GLY A 51 17.00 -4.85 -10.32
N ALA A 52 15.75 -4.96 -9.87
CA ALA A 52 14.93 -3.83 -9.45
C ALA A 52 15.14 -3.45 -7.97
N THR A 53 15.80 -4.32 -7.18
CA THR A 53 15.97 -4.15 -5.73
C THR A 53 17.41 -3.87 -5.33
N ARG A 54 17.61 -3.04 -4.31
CA ARG A 54 18.95 -2.83 -3.74
C ARG A 54 19.31 -4.01 -2.83
N SER A 55 20.43 -4.65 -3.12
CA SER A 55 21.08 -5.60 -2.23
C SER A 55 21.97 -4.87 -1.21
N LEU A 56 21.91 -5.25 0.06
CA LEU A 56 22.78 -4.70 1.12
C LEU A 56 24.25 -5.08 0.92
N ASP A 57 24.50 -6.24 0.32
CA ASP A 57 25.84 -6.81 0.15
C ASP A 57 26.55 -6.33 -1.11
N ASP A 58 25.81 -5.68 -2.02
CA ASP A 58 26.30 -5.40 -3.36
C ASP A 58 26.79 -3.94 -3.47
N ARG A 59 28.11 -3.78 -3.39
CA ARG A 59 28.81 -2.48 -3.48
C ARG A 59 28.64 -1.79 -4.84
N LEU A 60 28.13 -2.52 -5.83
CA LEU A 60 27.77 -2.03 -7.18
C LEU A 60 26.26 -1.90 -7.39
N THR A 61 25.50 -1.68 -6.30
CA THR A 61 24.04 -1.57 -6.35
C THR A 61 23.60 -0.57 -7.42
N ASN A 62 22.77 -1.05 -8.35
CA ASN A 62 22.10 -0.22 -9.35
C ASN A 62 21.46 0.98 -8.64
N ARG A 63 21.99 2.19 -8.88
CA ARG A 63 21.55 3.42 -8.18
C ARG A 63 20.04 3.66 -8.34
N LYS A 64 19.47 3.15 -9.44
CA LYS A 64 18.04 3.24 -9.78
C LYS A 64 17.17 2.17 -9.11
N ALA A 65 17.75 1.15 -8.50
CA ALA A 65 16.99 0.12 -7.79
C ALA A 65 16.33 0.68 -6.51
N ILE A 66 15.23 0.05 -6.08
CA ILE A 66 14.47 0.45 -4.89
C ILE A 66 14.99 -0.25 -3.63
N SER A 67 15.07 0.46 -2.51
CA SER A 67 15.31 -0.13 -1.19
C SER A 67 14.01 -0.53 -0.50
N GLU A 68 14.08 -1.46 0.46
CA GLU A 68 12.93 -1.88 1.27
C GLU A 68 12.21 -0.69 1.91
N ALA A 69 12.95 0.23 2.53
CA ALA A 69 12.36 1.41 3.16
C ALA A 69 11.69 2.38 2.18
N GLU A 70 12.06 2.36 0.90
CA GLU A 70 11.38 3.13 -0.15
C GLU A 70 10.12 2.41 -0.61
N MET A 71 10.21 1.12 -0.92
CA MET A 71 9.05 0.30 -1.29
C MET A 71 7.93 0.43 -0.25
N LEU A 72 8.25 0.27 1.03
CA LEU A 72 7.24 0.35 2.09
C LEU A 72 6.59 1.73 2.23
N ARG A 73 7.36 2.80 1.96
CA ARG A 73 6.81 4.16 1.94
C ARG A 73 5.85 4.35 0.77
N GLU A 74 6.20 3.86 -0.42
CA GLU A 74 5.34 3.96 -1.60
C GLU A 74 4.07 3.11 -1.41
N LEU A 75 4.16 1.92 -0.80
CA LEU A 75 2.98 1.11 -0.47
C LEU A 75 2.06 1.82 0.53
N GLU A 76 2.59 2.40 1.59
CA GLU A 76 1.81 3.17 2.58
C GLU A 76 1.14 4.41 1.94
N GLN A 77 1.84 5.10 1.04
CA GLN A 77 1.31 6.26 0.32
C GLN A 77 0.12 5.94 -0.57
N THR A 78 -0.01 4.69 -1.05
CA THR A 78 -1.17 4.29 -1.84
C THR A 78 -2.47 4.19 -1.03
N GLY A 79 -2.40 4.24 0.31
CA GLY A 79 -3.55 4.07 1.21
C GLY A 79 -4.09 2.63 1.29
N ARG A 80 -3.61 1.74 0.42
CA ARG A 80 -4.00 0.33 0.31
C ARG A 80 -3.32 -0.58 1.32
N TYR A 81 -2.17 -0.16 1.85
CA TYR A 81 -1.36 -0.93 2.79
C TYR A 81 -1.33 -0.22 4.14
N GLU A 82 -2.29 -0.55 5.01
CA GLU A 82 -2.41 0.05 6.33
C GLU A 82 -1.39 -0.58 7.29
N ARG A 83 -0.53 0.25 7.89
CA ARG A 83 0.51 -0.20 8.82
C ARG A 83 -0.11 -0.57 10.17
N PHE A 84 0.05 -1.82 10.56
CA PHE A 84 -0.25 -2.32 11.90
C PHE A 84 1.02 -2.56 12.70
N ARG A 85 1.04 -2.10 13.95
CA ARG A 85 2.13 -2.34 14.89
C ARG A 85 1.60 -3.07 16.11
N SER A 86 2.05 -4.32 16.31
CA SER A 86 1.78 -5.02 17.56
C SER A 86 2.53 -4.33 18.70
N ARG A 87 1.80 -3.89 19.73
CA ARG A 87 2.37 -3.20 20.91
C ARG A 87 3.10 -4.14 21.87
N LYS A 88 2.90 -5.45 21.71
CA LYS A 88 3.53 -6.50 22.53
C LYS A 88 4.49 -7.37 21.72
N ALA A 89 4.66 -7.10 20.42
CA ALA A 89 5.61 -7.80 19.60
C ALA A 89 6.99 -7.72 20.24
N VAL A 90 7.50 -8.92 20.39
CA VAL A 90 8.40 -9.29 21.46
C VAL A 90 9.81 -8.82 21.07
N ARG A 91 10.70 -8.65 22.06
CA ARG A 91 12.11 -8.29 21.81
C ARG A 91 12.66 -9.09 20.62
N ARG A 92 13.61 -8.52 19.87
CA ARG A 92 14.29 -9.16 18.71
C ARG A 92 14.79 -10.59 19.00
N SER A 93 15.00 -10.94 20.27
CA SER A 93 15.33 -12.28 20.76
C SER A 93 14.21 -13.32 20.62
N MET A 94 12.96 -12.90 20.51
CA MET A 94 11.78 -13.77 20.40
C MET A 94 11.13 -13.72 19.01
N ASP A 95 11.39 -12.66 18.24
CA ASP A 95 11.10 -12.62 16.80
C ASP A 95 12.37 -12.31 16.01
N PRO A 96 13.24 -13.32 15.75
CA PRO A 96 14.47 -13.13 15.00
C PRO A 96 14.20 -12.74 13.53
N SER A 97 13.01 -13.05 13.01
CA SER A 97 12.60 -12.68 11.65
C SER A 97 12.25 -11.19 11.51
N GLY A 98 11.88 -10.54 12.62
CA GLY A 98 11.39 -9.16 12.66
C GLY A 98 10.06 -8.93 11.95
N ALA A 99 9.42 -9.99 11.46
CA ALA A 99 8.21 -9.95 10.64
C ALA A 99 6.95 -9.61 11.45
N GLY A 100 6.92 -9.92 12.76
CA GLY A 100 5.75 -9.70 13.63
C GLY A 100 5.70 -8.32 14.30
N MET A 101 6.78 -7.54 14.23
CA MET A 101 6.86 -6.21 14.87
C MET A 101 6.01 -5.14 14.15
N CYS A 102 5.98 -5.18 12.82
CA CYS A 102 5.17 -4.31 11.98
C CYS A 102 4.64 -5.13 10.80
N MET A 103 3.34 -5.05 10.56
CA MET A 103 2.61 -5.82 9.55
C MET A 103 1.75 -4.87 8.71
N PHE A 104 1.29 -5.33 7.55
CA PHE A 104 0.18 -4.70 6.85
C PHE A 104 -1.11 -5.45 7.17
N LYS A 105 -2.17 -4.71 7.43
CA LYS A 105 -3.49 -5.22 7.83
C LYS A 105 -4.44 -5.29 6.65
N GLY A 106 -5.37 -6.24 6.70
CA GLY A 106 -6.47 -6.38 5.72
C GLY A 106 -5.96 -6.89 4.38
N ARG A 107 -4.83 -7.60 4.42
CA ARG A 107 -4.11 -8.10 3.26
C ARG A 107 -3.76 -9.55 3.52
N ARG A 108 -3.86 -10.36 2.48
CA ARG A 108 -3.34 -11.72 2.46
C ARG A 108 -2.48 -11.95 1.23
N TRP A 109 -1.58 -12.91 1.34
CA TRP A 109 -0.89 -13.46 0.17
C TRP A 109 -1.91 -14.17 -0.72
N ARG A 110 -1.80 -13.99 -2.04
CA ARG A 110 -2.60 -14.76 -2.98
C ARG A 110 -2.21 -16.23 -2.94
N ASN A 111 -3.18 -17.11 -3.12
CA ASN A 111 -2.96 -18.55 -3.09
C ASN A 111 -2.98 -19.13 -4.51
N PRO A 112 -1.84 -19.63 -5.04
CA PRO A 112 -1.80 -20.29 -6.36
C PRO A 112 -2.67 -21.55 -6.50
N GLU A 113 -3.09 -22.15 -5.39
CA GLU A 113 -3.97 -23.33 -5.35
C GLU A 113 -5.45 -22.94 -5.47
N VAL A 114 -5.76 -21.65 -5.34
CA VAL A 114 -7.11 -21.10 -5.55
C VAL A 114 -7.21 -20.58 -6.98
N GLU A 115 -8.14 -21.14 -7.76
CA GLU A 115 -8.30 -20.85 -9.20
C GLU A 115 -8.46 -19.35 -9.52
N SER A 116 -9.21 -18.61 -8.69
CA SER A 116 -9.41 -17.16 -8.90
C SER A 116 -8.14 -16.35 -8.69
N ASP A 117 -7.34 -16.70 -7.68
CA ASP A 117 -6.04 -16.08 -7.42
C ASP A 117 -5.03 -16.46 -8.50
N LEU A 118 -5.02 -17.72 -8.96
CA LEU A 118 -4.14 -18.20 -10.03
C LEU A 118 -4.39 -17.43 -11.34
N ARG A 119 -5.65 -17.30 -11.76
CA ARG A 119 -6.01 -16.52 -12.97
C ARG A 119 -5.59 -15.05 -12.86
N TYR A 120 -5.79 -14.45 -11.68
CA TYR A 120 -5.38 -13.08 -11.44
C TYR A 120 -3.85 -12.92 -11.52
N LEU A 121 -3.11 -13.85 -10.90
CA LEU A 121 -1.65 -13.88 -10.94
C LEU A 121 -1.14 -14.02 -12.38
N GLU A 122 -1.72 -14.92 -13.17
CA GLU A 122 -1.32 -15.12 -14.56
C GLU A 122 -1.58 -13.88 -15.42
N MET A 123 -2.78 -13.29 -15.30
CA MET A 123 -3.13 -12.06 -16.01
C MET A 123 -2.18 -10.92 -15.64
N ARG A 124 -1.94 -10.69 -14.34
CA ARG A 124 -1.05 -9.61 -13.87
C ARG A 124 0.39 -9.87 -14.23
N HIS A 125 0.86 -11.12 -14.23
CA HIS A 125 2.19 -11.47 -14.68
C HIS A 125 2.41 -11.04 -16.15
N ARG A 126 1.49 -11.37 -17.04
CA ARG A 126 1.56 -10.96 -18.46
C ARG A 126 1.55 -9.44 -18.61
N GLN A 127 0.72 -8.72 -17.85
CA GLN A 127 0.72 -7.26 -17.83
C GLN A 127 2.06 -6.70 -17.37
N MET A 128 2.62 -7.22 -16.27
CA MET A 128 3.91 -6.78 -15.75
C MET A 128 5.06 -7.03 -16.75
N CYS A 129 5.05 -8.18 -17.44
CA CYS A 129 6.03 -8.44 -18.51
C CYS A 129 5.94 -7.44 -19.66
N SER A 130 4.74 -6.94 -19.98
CA SER A 130 4.56 -5.93 -21.04
C SER A 130 4.93 -4.51 -20.60
N MET A 131 4.88 -4.22 -19.31
CA MET A 131 5.10 -2.87 -18.76
C MET A 131 6.54 -2.62 -18.29
N TYR A 132 7.25 -3.68 -17.88
CA TYR A 132 8.54 -3.57 -17.22
C TYR A 132 9.54 -4.56 -17.78
N ASP A 133 10.49 -4.09 -18.59
CA ASP A 133 11.54 -4.91 -19.19
C ASP A 133 12.35 -5.64 -18.11
N ILE A 134 12.70 -4.93 -17.03
CA ILE A 134 13.47 -5.50 -15.92
C ILE A 134 12.75 -6.65 -15.22
N TYR A 135 11.42 -6.64 -15.20
CA TYR A 135 10.63 -7.73 -14.64
C TYR A 135 10.64 -8.94 -15.59
N ASN A 136 10.38 -8.69 -16.88
CA ASN A 136 10.33 -9.71 -17.93
C ASN A 136 11.65 -10.47 -18.07
N GLU A 137 12.78 -9.77 -17.99
CA GLU A 137 14.11 -10.38 -18.08
C GLU A 137 14.49 -11.26 -16.89
N ASN A 138 13.94 -10.99 -15.70
CA ASN A 138 14.41 -11.61 -14.45
C ASN A 138 13.43 -12.64 -13.86
N THR A 139 12.17 -12.65 -14.30
CA THR A 139 11.08 -13.37 -13.62
C THR A 139 10.25 -14.20 -14.58
N SER A 140 10.15 -15.51 -14.32
CA SER A 140 9.16 -16.39 -14.94
C SER A 140 7.95 -16.59 -14.02
N PHE A 141 6.82 -17.00 -14.61
CA PHE A 141 5.61 -17.29 -13.83
C PHE A 141 5.84 -18.38 -12.77
N ASP A 142 6.54 -19.46 -13.12
CA ASP A 142 6.86 -20.57 -12.20
C ASP A 142 7.66 -20.10 -10.98
N LYS A 143 8.58 -19.16 -11.20
CA LYS A 143 9.39 -18.57 -10.12
C LYS A 143 8.52 -17.82 -9.12
N ILE A 144 7.53 -17.06 -9.61
CA ILE A 144 6.57 -16.35 -8.74
C ILE A 144 5.74 -17.36 -7.95
N MET A 145 5.25 -18.42 -8.59
CA MET A 145 4.44 -19.45 -7.91
C MET A 145 5.24 -20.16 -6.81
N ALA A 146 6.49 -20.51 -7.09
CA ALA A 146 7.38 -21.14 -6.11
C ALA A 146 7.61 -20.22 -4.89
N ILE A 147 7.95 -18.95 -5.13
CA ILE A 147 8.19 -17.97 -4.07
C ILE A 147 6.91 -17.69 -3.27
N LEU A 148 5.77 -17.54 -3.93
CA LEU A 148 4.48 -17.34 -3.26
C LEU A 148 4.13 -18.52 -2.36
N LYS A 149 4.33 -19.76 -2.83
CA LYS A 149 4.08 -20.96 -2.04
C LYS A 149 4.99 -21.00 -0.82
N GLU A 150 6.28 -20.73 -0.98
CA GLU A 150 7.25 -20.70 0.12
C GLU A 150 6.90 -19.62 1.16
N VAL A 151 6.68 -18.38 0.70
CA VAL A 151 6.34 -17.26 1.58
C VAL A 151 5.03 -17.50 2.31
N ARG A 152 4.00 -18.01 1.61
CA ARG A 152 2.71 -18.29 2.22
C ARG A 152 2.80 -19.37 3.28
N VAL A 153 3.40 -20.53 2.97
CA VAL A 153 3.55 -21.62 3.93
C VAL A 153 4.39 -21.17 5.12
N GLY A 154 5.52 -20.48 4.87
CA GLY A 154 6.36 -19.97 5.95
C GLY A 154 5.65 -18.94 6.83
N TRP A 155 4.83 -18.07 6.22
CA TRP A 155 4.03 -17.07 6.93
C TRP A 155 2.88 -17.70 7.73
N GLU A 156 2.16 -18.67 7.17
CA GLU A 156 1.12 -19.43 7.85
C GLU A 156 1.69 -20.19 9.06
N VAL A 157 2.87 -20.81 8.92
CA VAL A 157 3.57 -21.47 10.04
C VAL A 157 3.98 -20.43 11.09
N TYR A 158 4.54 -19.30 10.68
CA TYR A 158 4.92 -18.21 11.59
C TYR A 158 3.71 -17.68 12.37
N LEU A 159 2.59 -17.47 11.67
CA LEU A 159 1.33 -17.09 12.28
C LEU A 159 0.80 -18.21 13.16
N SER A 160 0.75 -19.48 12.77
CA SER A 160 0.25 -20.54 13.67
C SER A 160 1.03 -20.66 14.98
N GLY A 161 2.34 -20.36 14.98
CA GLY A 161 3.16 -20.30 16.20
C GLY A 161 2.98 -19.03 17.05
N SER A 162 2.44 -17.95 16.47
CA SER A 162 2.30 -16.61 17.12
C SER A 162 0.88 -16.04 17.07
N GLY A 163 -0.07 -16.77 16.51
CA GLY A 163 -1.22 -16.22 15.77
C GLY A 163 -2.44 -16.03 16.63
N ASP A 164 -2.67 -16.94 17.57
CA ASP A 164 -3.70 -16.78 18.59
C ASP A 164 -3.49 -15.47 19.37
N PHE A 165 -2.23 -15.10 19.60
CA PHE A 165 -1.87 -13.86 20.26
C PHE A 165 -2.08 -12.61 19.39
N LEU A 166 -1.66 -12.67 18.12
CA LEU A 166 -1.79 -11.53 17.20
C LEU A 166 -3.26 -11.26 16.84
N ALA A 167 -4.08 -12.30 16.67
CA ALA A 167 -5.51 -12.20 16.43
C ALA A 167 -6.25 -11.60 17.64
N GLN A 168 -5.96 -12.05 18.86
CA GLN A 168 -6.55 -11.45 20.07
C GLN A 168 -6.18 -9.97 20.24
N GLN A 169 -4.93 -9.61 19.94
CA GLN A 169 -4.49 -8.22 20.00
C GLN A 169 -5.14 -7.35 18.93
N TRP A 170 -5.36 -7.90 17.74
CA TRP A 170 -6.10 -7.24 16.68
C TRP A 170 -7.53 -6.92 17.12
N GLU A 171 -8.26 -7.92 17.62
CA GLU A 171 -9.61 -7.72 18.13
C GLU A 171 -9.66 -6.70 19.27
N GLU A 172 -8.69 -6.73 20.19
CA GLU A 172 -8.58 -5.77 21.28
C GLU A 172 -8.36 -4.33 20.76
N ASN A 173 -7.53 -4.15 19.73
CA ASN A 173 -7.31 -2.84 19.12
C ASN A 173 -8.54 -2.35 18.34
N CYS A 174 -9.20 -3.23 17.57
CA CYS A 174 -10.47 -2.92 16.92
C CYS A 174 -11.53 -2.50 17.94
N ARG A 175 -11.65 -3.21 19.07
CA ARG A 175 -12.56 -2.81 20.15
C ARG A 175 -12.21 -1.42 20.68
N LYS A 176 -10.93 -1.14 20.94
CA LYS A 176 -10.48 0.17 21.42
C LYS A 176 -10.75 1.30 20.41
N GLU A 177 -10.57 1.04 19.12
CA GLU A 177 -10.88 2.01 18.06
C GLU A 177 -12.39 2.22 17.89
N SER A 178 -13.21 1.18 18.09
CA SER A 178 -14.69 1.29 18.09
C SER A 178 -15.29 1.92 19.35
N ILE A 179 -14.52 2.00 20.45
CA ILE A 179 -14.94 2.62 21.73
C ILE A 179 -14.49 4.09 21.81
N LEU A 180 -13.90 4.66 20.75
CA LEU A 180 -13.79 6.12 20.69
C LEU A 180 -15.22 6.68 20.72
N PRO A 181 -15.62 7.41 21.79
CA PRO A 181 -16.93 8.02 21.80
C PRO A 181 -16.98 8.94 20.59
N CYS A 182 -18.04 8.82 19.79
CA CYS A 182 -18.43 9.88 18.88
C CYS A 182 -18.47 11.15 19.72
N ILE A 183 -17.43 11.98 19.64
CA ILE A 183 -17.48 13.33 20.18
C ILE A 183 -18.58 13.97 19.35
N PRO A 184 -19.74 14.32 19.93
CA PRO A 184 -20.74 15.06 19.18
C PRO A 184 -20.05 16.33 18.71
N GLY A 185 -19.90 16.46 17.39
CA GLY A 185 -19.47 17.72 16.79
C GLY A 185 -20.42 18.82 17.26
N PRO A 186 -19.92 20.05 17.44
CA PRO A 186 -20.77 21.15 17.85
C PRO A 186 -21.93 21.25 16.85
N GLU A 187 -23.14 21.15 17.40
CA GLU A 187 -24.38 21.36 16.69
C GLU A 187 -24.27 22.65 15.86
N CYS A 188 -24.26 22.51 14.54
CA CYS A 188 -24.61 23.61 13.66
C CYS A 188 -26.10 23.87 13.85
N ASP A 189 -26.43 24.69 14.84
CA ASP A 189 -27.72 25.36 14.97
C ASP A 189 -27.89 26.31 13.78
N LEU A 190 -28.35 25.76 12.66
CA LEU A 190 -28.94 26.51 11.55
C LEU A 190 -30.45 26.60 11.80
N SER A 191 -30.83 27.37 12.82
CA SER A 191 -32.20 27.87 12.91
C SER A 191 -32.26 29.31 12.38
N LEU A 192 -32.99 29.41 11.27
CA LEU A 192 -33.38 30.58 10.51
C LEU A 192 -33.67 31.84 11.34
N GLY A 193 -33.28 32.97 10.76
CA GLY A 193 -33.44 34.29 11.32
C GLY A 193 -34.87 34.80 11.44
N LYS A 194 -35.01 35.83 12.28
CA LYS A 194 -35.95 36.93 12.09
C LYS A 194 -35.65 38.07 13.08
N ARG A 195 -35.48 39.26 12.49
CA ARG A 195 -35.83 40.61 12.99
C ARG A 195 -34.71 41.52 13.55
N LYS A 196 -34.47 42.55 12.74
CA LYS A 196 -34.52 44.01 13.03
C LYS A 196 -33.50 44.60 14.01
N ALA A 197 -32.57 45.33 13.39
CA ALA A 197 -32.31 46.76 13.54
C ALA A 197 -32.26 47.36 14.95
N ALA A 198 -31.06 47.79 15.34
CA ALA A 198 -30.85 49.11 15.94
C ALA A 198 -29.38 49.52 15.70
N ASP A 199 -29.23 50.76 15.24
CA ASP A 199 -27.99 51.48 15.01
C ASP A 199 -27.15 51.64 16.29
N VAL A 200 -25.85 51.87 16.13
CA VAL A 200 -25.12 53.06 16.65
C VAL A 200 -23.62 52.94 16.33
N GLU A 201 -23.10 54.08 15.90
CA GLU A 201 -21.79 54.39 15.36
C GLU A 201 -20.60 54.13 16.30
N ALA A 202 -19.43 53.88 15.71
CA ALA A 202 -18.24 54.75 15.78
C ALA A 202 -16.90 54.00 15.94
N SER A 203 -15.88 54.62 15.34
CA SER A 203 -14.44 54.51 15.62
C SER A 203 -13.62 53.49 14.83
N SER A 204 -13.03 54.03 13.76
CA SER A 204 -11.65 53.82 13.30
C SER A 204 -10.69 53.11 14.27
N GLN A 205 -9.89 52.18 13.74
CA GLN A 205 -8.44 52.32 13.66
C GLN A 205 -7.82 51.21 12.81
N ASP A 206 -6.89 51.63 11.96
CA ASP A 206 -5.97 50.84 11.16
C ASP A 206 -5.15 49.89 12.04
N GLU A 207 -4.86 48.67 11.57
CA GLU A 207 -3.50 48.10 11.61
C GLU A 207 -3.32 47.05 10.51
N ASP A 208 -2.26 47.27 9.75
CA ASP A 208 -1.63 46.37 8.80
C ASP A 208 -1.27 45.02 9.45
N CYS A 209 -1.57 43.93 8.75
CA CYS A 209 -0.70 42.74 8.81
C CYS A 209 -0.71 42.01 7.47
N SER A 210 0.29 42.36 6.67
CA SER A 210 0.82 41.57 5.59
C SER A 210 1.14 40.15 6.04
N LEU A 211 0.55 39.14 5.39
CA LEU A 211 1.21 37.85 5.17
C LEU A 211 0.79 37.32 3.79
N GLN A 212 1.49 37.88 2.80
CA GLN A 212 1.73 37.24 1.52
C GLN A 212 2.52 35.95 1.78
N SER A 213 2.03 34.79 1.32
CA SER A 213 2.69 34.01 0.25
C SER A 213 2.33 32.52 0.25
N CYS A 214 1.88 32.10 -0.94
CA CYS A 214 2.22 30.85 -1.62
C CYS A 214 1.68 29.53 -1.03
N PHE A 215 0.42 29.23 -1.37
CA PHE A 215 0.07 27.88 -1.82
C PHE A 215 -0.29 27.95 -3.30
N ASP A 216 0.65 27.52 -4.15
CA ASP A 216 0.41 27.26 -5.57
C ASP A 216 -0.65 26.17 -5.71
N HIS A 217 -1.80 26.57 -6.25
CA HIS A 217 -2.98 25.74 -6.43
C HIS A 217 -3.10 25.38 -7.92
N ASP A 218 -2.11 24.70 -8.48
CA ASP A 218 -2.10 24.24 -9.88
C ASP A 218 -1.70 22.76 -10.00
N PHE A 219 -2.53 21.86 -9.44
CA PHE A 219 -2.36 20.41 -9.66
C PHE A 219 -3.66 19.64 -9.96
N LEU A 220 -4.69 20.31 -10.47
CA LEU A 220 -5.94 19.64 -10.88
C LEU A 220 -6.48 20.20 -12.20
N LYS A 221 -5.71 20.05 -13.29
CA LYS A 221 -6.22 20.08 -14.67
C LYS A 221 -5.32 19.23 -15.57
N GLU A 222 -5.45 17.91 -15.48
CA GLU A 222 -5.07 16.95 -16.54
C GLU A 222 -5.46 15.53 -16.09
N PHE A 223 -6.76 15.29 -15.92
CA PHE A 223 -7.28 13.93 -15.78
C PHE A 223 -8.67 13.82 -16.43
N GLU A 224 -8.79 14.39 -17.62
CA GLU A 224 -9.86 14.06 -18.56
C GLU A 224 -9.21 13.92 -19.94
N LEU A 225 -9.13 12.67 -20.42
CA LEU A 225 -9.05 12.19 -21.80
C LEU A 225 -8.26 10.87 -21.83
N SER A 226 -8.97 9.74 -21.71
CA SER A 226 -8.70 8.50 -22.45
C SER A 226 -9.58 7.35 -21.94
N THR A 227 -10.90 7.52 -22.02
CA THR A 227 -11.87 6.42 -21.91
C THR A 227 -12.44 6.01 -23.27
N ALA A 228 -11.78 6.40 -24.37
CA ALA A 228 -12.30 6.21 -25.73
C ALA A 228 -11.62 5.09 -26.55
N SER A 229 -10.90 4.13 -25.93
CA SER A 229 -10.29 3.01 -26.70
C SER A 229 -10.67 1.61 -26.22
N PHE A 230 -11.68 1.47 -25.36
CA PHE A 230 -12.09 0.14 -24.86
C PHE A 230 -13.07 -0.59 -25.81
N ASP A 231 -13.79 0.15 -26.66
CA ASP A 231 -14.76 -0.43 -27.60
C ASP A 231 -14.13 -0.89 -28.94
N GLU A 232 -12.89 -0.52 -29.24
CA GLU A 232 -12.18 -0.99 -30.45
C GLU A 232 -11.53 -2.38 -30.28
N TYR A 233 -11.29 -2.82 -29.04
CA TYR A 233 -10.68 -4.14 -28.79
C TYR A 233 -11.67 -5.32 -28.82
N LEU A 234 -12.98 -5.04 -28.74
CA LEU A 234 -14.01 -6.09 -28.82
C LEU A 234 -14.35 -6.49 -30.26
N ASN A 235 -14.06 -5.66 -31.26
CA ASN A 235 -14.33 -5.99 -32.67
C ASN A 235 -13.24 -6.84 -33.34
N VAL A 236 -12.04 -6.95 -32.75
CA VAL A 236 -10.96 -7.81 -33.28
C VAL A 236 -11.13 -9.28 -32.86
N LEU A 237 -11.98 -9.57 -31.87
CA LEU A 237 -12.22 -10.94 -31.38
C LEU A 237 -13.40 -11.67 -32.04
N ILE A 238 -14.11 -11.04 -32.98
CA ILE A 238 -15.26 -11.64 -33.67
C ILE A 238 -14.93 -12.11 -35.12
N GLU A 239 -13.78 -11.74 -35.69
CA GLU A 239 -13.37 -12.20 -37.04
C GLU A 239 -12.41 -13.42 -37.05
N CYS A 240 -12.28 -14.15 -35.94
CA CYS A 240 -11.44 -15.36 -35.86
C CYS A 240 -12.18 -16.60 -35.32
N THR A 241 -13.45 -16.75 -35.69
CA THR A 241 -14.23 -17.99 -35.62
C THR A 241 -14.99 -18.18 -36.92
#